data_AF-W6KRL6-F1
#
_entry.id   AF-W6KRL6-F1
#
_cell.length_a   1.000
_cell.length_b   1.000
_cell.length_c   1.000
_cell.angle_alpha   90.00
_cell.angle_beta   90.00
_cell.angle_gamma   90.00
#
_symmetry.space_group_name_H-M   'P 1'
#
loop_
_entity.id
_entity.type
_entity.pdbx_description
1 polymer ?
#
loop_
_entity_poly.entity_id
_entity_poly.type
_entity_poly.pdbx_seq_one_letter_code
_entity_poly.pdbx_strand_id
1 'polypeptide(L)'
;MDRDVFFLQDSWTTLAVVRSIRGRCRHKRNRVARYVVHGPVAQRVFRLGGGGPRAEIASALFVGLYCESHAAVVEVWVGQPSLGQLFYDGTMFSARIAQAELVRQYACYCRIAKLQTIGGGWASLRESRRAMQCAIELFNVATAVGNEVIASNCRVFVGWALLWSGNTRQALKLFKAEKQSACMRKDLEQQRRCENAIINARTNTTLRRHAQSHVHDRMPQQWELGGCTSGNSSVTSA
;
A
#
# COMPACT_ATOMS: atom_id res chain seq x y z
N MET A 1 25.14 -23.94 -38.88
CA MET A 1 24.22 -22.90 -38.40
C MET A 1 24.67 -22.52 -37.03
N ASP A 2 24.88 -21.23 -36.80
CA ASP A 2 25.34 -20.71 -35.52
C ASP A 2 24.20 -20.68 -34.52
N ARG A 3 24.53 -20.92 -33.25
CA ARG A 3 23.57 -20.95 -32.14
C ARG A 3 23.97 -19.95 -31.08
N ASP A 4 23.05 -19.06 -30.75
CA ASP A 4 23.23 -18.11 -29.68
C ASP A 4 22.31 -18.48 -28.51
N VAL A 5 22.93 -18.74 -27.35
CA VAL A 5 22.23 -19.04 -26.09
C VAL A 5 22.22 -17.80 -25.21
N PHE A 6 21.03 -17.30 -24.93
CA PHE A 6 20.79 -16.12 -24.11
C PHE A 6 20.38 -16.53 -22.69
N PHE A 7 21.07 -15.98 -21.70
CA PHE A 7 20.60 -15.97 -20.31
C PHE A 7 20.00 -14.60 -20.01
N LEU A 8 18.73 -14.61 -19.60
CA LEU A 8 17.99 -13.38 -19.33
C LEU A 8 18.24 -12.90 -17.90
N GLN A 9 17.96 -11.62 -17.67
CA GLN A 9 18.22 -10.90 -16.42
C GLN A 9 17.58 -11.54 -15.19
N ASP A 10 16.41 -12.17 -15.34
CA ASP A 10 15.75 -12.91 -14.27
C ASP A 10 14.98 -14.13 -14.81
N SER A 11 14.66 -15.03 -13.88
CA SER A 11 13.93 -16.26 -14.16
C SER A 11 12.51 -16.00 -14.63
N TRP A 12 11.88 -14.90 -14.19
CA TRP A 12 10.51 -14.54 -14.57
C TRP A 12 10.40 -14.16 -16.04
N THR A 13 11.37 -13.40 -16.54
CA THR A 13 11.43 -13.01 -17.93
C THR A 13 11.75 -14.20 -18.80
N THR A 14 12.59 -15.11 -18.31
CA THR A 14 12.81 -16.40 -18.98
C THR A 14 11.51 -17.19 -19.11
N LEU A 15 10.76 -17.36 -18.01
CA LEU A 15 9.46 -18.04 -18.04
C LEU A 15 8.44 -17.32 -18.94
N ALA A 16 8.45 -16.00 -18.97
CA ALA A 16 7.58 -15.20 -19.85
C ALA A 16 7.90 -15.47 -21.33
N VAL A 17 9.19 -15.49 -21.70
CA VAL A 17 9.63 -15.86 -23.05
C VAL A 17 9.22 -17.28 -23.40
N VAL A 18 9.47 -18.26 -22.52
CA VAL A 18 9.05 -19.66 -22.72
C VAL A 18 7.54 -19.77 -22.93
N ARG A 19 6.74 -19.09 -22.09
CA ARG A 19 5.27 -19.09 -22.23
C ARG A 19 4.82 -18.41 -23.52
N SER A 20 5.54 -17.37 -23.95
CA SER A 20 5.20 -16.61 -25.15
C SER A 20 5.42 -17.39 -26.46
N ILE A 21 6.19 -18.48 -26.44
CA ILE A 21 6.46 -19.29 -27.64
C ILE A 21 5.70 -20.62 -27.68
N ARG A 22 5.12 -21.08 -26.56
CA ARG A 22 4.31 -22.30 -26.51
C ARG A 22 3.10 -22.19 -27.45
N GLY A 23 2.93 -23.16 -28.35
CA GLY A 23 1.79 -23.24 -29.28
C GLY A 23 1.74 -22.16 -30.37
N ARG A 24 2.83 -21.41 -30.59
CA ARG A 24 2.85 -20.31 -31.58
C ARG A 24 3.51 -20.69 -32.91
N CYS A 25 2.99 -20.11 -33.99
CA CYS A 25 3.54 -20.24 -35.35
C CYS A 25 4.94 -19.61 -35.48
N ARG A 26 5.72 -20.06 -36.47
CA ARG A 26 7.11 -19.65 -36.74
C ARG A 26 7.32 -18.13 -36.78
N HIS A 27 6.42 -17.38 -37.40
CA HIS A 27 6.53 -15.92 -37.48
C HIS A 27 6.49 -15.23 -36.10
N LYS A 28 5.58 -15.67 -35.21
CA LYS A 28 5.49 -15.13 -33.84
C LYS A 28 6.72 -15.50 -33.01
N ARG A 29 7.27 -16.70 -33.21
CA ARG A 29 8.52 -17.15 -32.57
C ARG A 29 9.73 -16.31 -32.99
N ASN A 30 9.86 -15.98 -34.27
CA ASN A 30 10.93 -15.11 -34.76
C ASN A 30 10.81 -13.66 -34.22
N ARG A 31 9.59 -13.16 -33.98
CA ARG A 31 9.39 -11.87 -33.32
C ARG A 31 9.88 -11.89 -31.87
N VAL A 32 9.62 -12.97 -31.13
CA VAL A 32 10.16 -13.16 -29.77
C VAL A 32 11.68 -13.32 -29.80
N ALA A 33 12.24 -14.03 -30.79
CA ALA A 33 13.68 -14.14 -30.97
C ALA A 33 14.34 -12.76 -31.18
N ARG A 34 13.76 -11.88 -32.00
CA ARG A 34 14.21 -10.48 -32.13
C ARG A 34 14.18 -9.73 -30.80
N TYR A 35 13.13 -9.92 -30.01
CA TYR A 35 13.01 -9.31 -28.68
C TYR A 35 14.08 -9.84 -27.71
N VAL A 36 14.43 -11.12 -27.77
CA VAL A 36 15.51 -11.69 -26.93
C VAL A 36 16.88 -11.14 -27.33
N VAL A 37 17.13 -11.00 -28.64
CA VAL A 37 18.42 -10.51 -29.17
C VAL A 37 18.62 -9.02 -28.89
N HIS A 38 17.59 -8.19 -29.11
CA HIS A 38 17.69 -6.72 -29.03
C HIS A 38 17.09 -6.12 -27.76
N GLY A 39 16.37 -6.92 -26.97
CA GLY A 39 15.71 -6.43 -25.77
C GLY A 39 16.71 -6.19 -24.64
N PRO A 40 16.38 -5.31 -23.68
CA PRO A 40 17.24 -4.99 -22.53
C PRO A 40 17.40 -6.15 -21.54
N VAL A 41 16.85 -7.32 -21.87
CA VAL A 41 16.71 -8.46 -20.96
C VAL A 41 17.88 -9.45 -21.08
N ALA A 42 18.67 -9.38 -22.15
CA ALA A 42 19.82 -10.27 -22.32
C ALA A 42 20.94 -9.87 -21.35
N GLN A 43 21.27 -10.76 -20.41
CA GLN A 43 22.34 -10.51 -19.44
C GLN A 43 23.66 -11.15 -19.89
N ARG A 44 23.61 -12.34 -20.50
CA ARG A 44 24.78 -13.03 -21.04
C ARG A 44 24.42 -13.78 -22.32
N VAL A 45 25.34 -13.79 -23.29
CA VAL A 45 25.18 -14.47 -24.58
C VAL A 45 26.35 -15.42 -24.79
N PHE A 46 26.06 -16.68 -25.08
CA PHE A 46 27.05 -17.68 -25.46
C PHE A 46 26.84 -18.09 -26.91
N ARG A 47 27.84 -17.85 -27.76
CA ARG A 47 27.83 -18.27 -29.16
C ARG A 47 28.48 -19.64 -29.28
N LEU A 48 27.74 -20.62 -29.79
CA LEU A 48 28.25 -21.96 -30.05
C LEU A 48 28.55 -22.09 -31.55
N GLY A 49 29.84 -22.02 -31.88
CA GLY A 49 30.35 -22.32 -33.22
C GLY A 49 30.42 -23.84 -33.47
N GLY A 50 30.17 -24.26 -34.70
CA GLY A 50 30.19 -25.67 -35.10
C GLY A 50 31.56 -26.30 -34.91
N GLY A 51 31.75 -27.06 -33.83
CA GLY A 51 32.98 -27.80 -33.53
C GLY A 51 33.21 -28.15 -32.06
N GLY A 52 32.51 -27.48 -31.13
CA GLY A 52 32.58 -27.84 -29.71
C GLY A 52 31.75 -29.09 -29.37
N PRO A 53 32.07 -29.81 -28.28
CA PRO A 53 31.26 -30.93 -27.82
C PRO A 53 29.81 -30.49 -27.68
N ARG A 54 28.88 -31.39 -28.00
CA ARG A 54 27.47 -31.28 -27.62
C ARG A 54 27.41 -31.31 -26.08
N ALA A 55 27.86 -30.25 -25.41
CA ALA A 55 27.43 -29.97 -24.07
C ALA A 55 25.92 -29.96 -24.18
N GLU A 56 25.28 -30.97 -23.60
CA GLU A 56 23.84 -31.07 -23.58
C GLU A 56 23.34 -29.72 -23.10
N ILE A 57 22.75 -28.97 -24.01
CA ILE A 57 21.97 -27.78 -23.67
C ILE A 57 20.66 -28.31 -23.07
N ALA A 58 20.76 -29.17 -22.05
CA ALA A 58 19.64 -29.81 -21.37
C ALA A 58 18.74 -28.76 -20.70
N SER A 59 19.31 -27.57 -20.48
CA SER A 59 18.67 -26.41 -19.89
C SER A 59 18.63 -25.21 -20.85
N ALA A 60 18.35 -25.37 -22.14
CA ALA A 60 17.90 -24.22 -22.95
C ALA A 60 16.79 -24.58 -23.93
N LEU A 61 15.94 -23.60 -24.21
CA LEU A 61 14.77 -23.72 -25.05
C LEU A 61 14.96 -22.95 -26.36
N PHE A 62 14.71 -23.61 -27.48
CA PHE A 62 14.70 -22.94 -28.78
C PHE A 62 13.56 -21.93 -28.86
N VAL A 63 13.89 -20.66 -29.08
CA VAL A 63 12.92 -19.56 -29.17
C VAL A 63 12.46 -19.38 -30.62
N GLY A 64 13.41 -19.22 -31.54
CA GLY A 64 13.13 -18.96 -32.94
C GLY A 64 14.40 -18.65 -33.73
N LEU A 65 14.22 -18.23 -34.98
CA LEU A 65 15.32 -17.84 -35.85
C LEU A 65 15.43 -16.31 -35.88
N TYR A 66 16.66 -15.83 -35.82
CA TYR A 66 17.00 -14.43 -36.03
C TYR A 66 17.93 -14.31 -37.23
N CYS A 67 17.71 -13.27 -38.03
CA CYS A 67 18.57 -12.91 -39.15
C CYS A 67 18.68 -11.39 -39.13
N GLU A 68 19.90 -10.91 -38.94
CA GLU A 68 20.23 -9.51 -39.11
C GLU A 68 20.35 -9.21 -40.60
N SER A 69 19.92 -8.04 -41.07
CA SER A 69 19.92 -7.72 -42.50
C SER A 69 21.31 -7.97 -43.11
N HIS A 70 21.42 -8.99 -43.98
CA HIS A 70 22.66 -9.48 -44.63
C HIS A 70 23.55 -10.45 -43.82
N ALA A 71 23.13 -10.94 -42.66
CA ALA A 71 23.86 -11.93 -41.86
C ALA A 71 23.34 -13.36 -42.06
N ALA A 72 24.11 -14.35 -41.60
CA ALA A 72 23.66 -15.73 -41.52
C ALA A 72 22.47 -15.87 -40.55
N VAL A 73 21.58 -16.82 -40.82
CA VAL A 73 20.47 -17.14 -39.91
C VAL A 73 21.02 -17.80 -38.65
N VAL A 74 20.76 -17.19 -37.49
CA VAL A 74 21.18 -17.65 -36.16
C VAL A 74 19.99 -18.27 -35.44
N GLU A 75 20.22 -19.42 -34.81
CA GLU A 75 19.24 -20.01 -33.89
C GLU A 75 19.32 -19.33 -32.53
N VAL A 76 18.20 -18.78 -32.06
CA VAL A 76 18.10 -18.13 -30.75
C VAL A 76 17.56 -19.13 -29.74
N TRP A 77 18.37 -19.40 -28.72
CA TRP A 77 18.06 -20.27 -27.60
C TRP A 77 18.06 -19.47 -26.30
N VAL A 78 17.20 -19.82 -25.36
CA VAL A 78 17.17 -19.18 -24.03
C VAL A 78 17.42 -20.23 -22.96
N GLY A 79 18.45 -20.00 -22.13
CA GLY A 79 18.78 -20.86 -21.00
C GLY A 79 17.64 -20.91 -19.99
N GLN A 80 17.22 -22.10 -19.59
CA GLN A 80 16.23 -22.32 -18.53
C GLN A 80 16.86 -21.98 -17.17
N PRO A 81 16.13 -21.28 -16.29
CA PRO A 81 16.62 -20.99 -14.96
C PRO A 81 16.69 -22.30 -14.16
N SER A 82 17.72 -22.44 -13.33
CA SER A 82 17.75 -23.51 -12.35
C SER A 82 16.68 -23.27 -11.27
N LEU A 83 16.29 -24.33 -10.54
CA LEU A 83 15.36 -24.19 -9.42
C LEU A 83 15.90 -23.23 -8.35
N GLY A 84 17.22 -23.24 -8.12
CA GLY A 84 17.90 -22.31 -7.21
C GLY A 84 17.80 -20.85 -7.68
N GLN A 85 17.95 -20.59 -8.98
CA GLN A 85 17.80 -19.25 -9.53
C GLN A 85 16.36 -18.75 -9.43
N LEU A 86 15.37 -19.60 -9.73
CA LEU A 86 13.94 -19.29 -9.55
C LEU A 86 13.62 -18.92 -8.10
N PHE A 87 14.12 -19.71 -7.16
CA PHE A 87 13.95 -19.46 -5.74
C PHE A 87 14.59 -18.14 -5.30
N TYR A 88 15.84 -17.89 -5.73
CA TYR A 88 16.55 -16.65 -5.44
C TYR A 88 15.81 -15.42 -6.00
N ASP A 89 15.43 -15.44 -7.27
CA ASP A 89 14.75 -14.30 -7.91
C ASP A 89 13.39 -14.03 -7.28
N GLY A 90 12.62 -15.08 -6.94
CA GLY A 90 11.35 -14.96 -6.23
C GLY A 90 11.51 -14.40 -4.82
N THR A 91 12.54 -14.85 -4.10
CA THR A 91 12.87 -14.33 -2.76
C THR A 91 13.27 -12.86 -2.82
N MET A 92 14.15 -12.49 -3.76
CA MET A 92 14.60 -11.11 -3.93
C MET A 92 13.46 -10.18 -4.36
N PHE A 93 12.56 -10.64 -5.23
CA PHE A 93 11.35 -9.90 -5.60
C PHE A 93 10.47 -9.63 -4.38
N SER A 94 10.20 -10.67 -3.59
CA SER A 94 9.38 -10.57 -2.38
C SER A 94 10.03 -9.67 -1.32
N ALA A 95 11.36 -9.76 -1.16
CA ALA A 95 12.13 -8.92 -0.26
C ALA A 95 12.03 -7.43 -0.64
N ARG A 96 12.07 -7.09 -1.94
CA ARG A 96 11.88 -5.71 -2.41
C ARG A 96 10.49 -5.16 -2.09
N ILE A 97 9.44 -5.98 -2.27
CA ILE A 97 8.07 -5.60 -1.89
C ILE A 97 7.98 -5.37 -0.38
N ALA A 98 8.52 -6.30 0.42
CA ALA A 98 8.54 -6.18 1.87
C ALA A 98 9.30 -4.93 2.32
N GLN A 99 10.45 -4.64 1.73
CA GLN A 99 11.23 -3.44 2.02
C GLN A 99 10.46 -2.16 1.68
N ALA A 100 9.82 -2.09 0.51
CA ALA A 100 9.01 -0.93 0.13
C ALA A 100 7.87 -0.68 1.12
N GLU A 101 7.20 -1.74 1.57
CA GLU A 101 6.12 -1.65 2.56
C GLU A 101 6.65 -1.25 3.95
N LEU A 102 7.80 -1.76 4.38
CA LEU A 102 8.45 -1.35 5.63
C LEU A 102 8.79 0.14 5.63
N VAL A 103 9.35 0.65 4.53
CA VAL A 103 9.67 2.09 4.38
C VAL A 103 8.39 2.93 4.44
N ARG A 104 7.32 2.51 3.76
CA ARG A 104 6.02 3.18 3.79
C ARG A 104 5.46 3.25 5.22
N GLN A 105 5.45 2.12 5.93
CA GLN A 105 4.96 2.06 7.31
C GLN A 105 5.80 2.92 8.24
N TYR A 106 7.13 2.87 8.13
CA TYR A 106 8.04 3.71 8.91
C TYR A 106 7.72 5.20 8.75
N ALA A 107 7.58 5.67 7.50
CA ALA A 107 7.24 7.07 7.22
C ALA A 107 5.89 7.48 7.84
N CYS A 108 4.89 6.60 7.76
CA CYS A 108 3.60 6.82 8.40
C CYS A 108 3.70 6.88 9.93
N TYR A 109 4.49 6.01 10.57
CA TYR A 109 4.70 6.04 12.02
C TYR A 109 5.44 7.30 12.50
N CYS A 110 6.43 7.78 11.74
CA CYS A 110 7.04 9.08 12.00
C CYS A 110 6.02 10.22 11.93
N ARG A 111 5.11 10.19 10.95
CA ARG A 111 4.04 11.20 10.83
C ARG A 111 3.04 11.10 11.98
N ILE A 112 2.65 9.89 12.39
CA ILE A 112 1.81 9.64 13.56
C ILE A 112 2.41 10.26 14.81
N ALA A 113 3.69 9.99 15.09
CA ALA A 113 4.37 10.54 16.26
C ALA A 113 4.38 12.07 16.23
N LYS A 114 4.73 12.67 15.09
CA LYS A 114 4.71 14.13 14.90
C LYS A 114 3.33 14.73 15.17
N LEU A 115 2.27 14.12 14.62
CA LEU A 115 0.90 14.58 14.78
C LEU A 115 0.39 14.42 16.22
N GLN A 116 0.78 13.36 16.93
CA GLN A 116 0.47 13.19 18.34
C GLN A 116 1.12 14.26 19.21
N THR A 117 2.41 14.57 18.98
CA THR A 117 3.13 15.60 19.73
C THR A 117 2.57 17.00 19.45
N ILE A 118 2.42 17.37 18.18
CA ILE A 118 1.93 18.70 17.79
C ILE A 118 0.45 18.86 18.17
N GLY A 119 -0.38 17.84 17.92
CA GLY A 119 -1.79 17.83 18.28
C GLY A 119 -2.00 17.92 19.80
N GLY A 120 -1.20 17.19 20.57
CA GLY A 120 -1.16 17.30 22.04
C GLY A 120 -0.74 18.70 22.51
N GLY A 121 0.24 19.32 21.84
CA GLY A 121 0.64 20.71 22.10
C GLY A 121 -0.51 21.70 21.89
N TRP A 122 -1.19 21.64 20.75
CA TRP A 122 -2.36 22.50 20.48
C TRP A 122 -3.51 22.25 21.45
N ALA A 123 -3.73 21.00 21.83
CA ALA A 123 -4.70 20.61 22.85
C ALA A 123 -4.40 21.26 24.21
N SER A 124 -3.14 21.24 24.65
CA SER A 124 -2.71 21.89 25.90
C SER A 124 -2.90 23.41 25.87
N LEU A 125 -2.71 24.04 24.71
CA LEU A 125 -2.95 25.47 24.49
C LEU A 125 -4.44 25.82 24.29
N ARG A 126 -5.33 24.83 24.31
CA ARG A 126 -6.78 24.97 24.04
C ARG A 126 -7.11 25.52 22.65
N GLU A 127 -6.19 25.39 21.70
CA GLU A 127 -6.37 25.74 20.29
C GLU A 127 -7.17 24.64 19.57
N SER A 128 -8.48 24.59 19.85
CA SER A 128 -9.38 23.50 19.45
C SER A 128 -9.38 23.21 17.95
N ARG A 129 -9.32 24.23 17.09
CA ARG A 129 -9.31 24.08 15.63
C ARG A 129 -8.07 23.34 15.13
N ARG A 130 -6.88 23.74 15.61
CA ARG A 130 -5.60 23.12 15.20
C ARG A 130 -5.48 21.71 15.77
N ALA A 131 -5.89 21.52 17.03
CA ALA A 131 -5.95 20.19 17.64
C ALA A 131 -6.88 19.24 16.84
N MET A 132 -8.05 19.72 16.40
CA MET A 132 -8.97 18.94 15.58
C MET A 132 -8.38 18.57 14.22
N GLN A 133 -7.73 19.51 13.53
CA GLN A 133 -7.05 19.23 12.26
C GLN A 133 -6.00 18.14 12.42
N CYS A 134 -5.16 18.23 13.45
CA CYS A 134 -4.17 17.19 13.75
C CYS A 134 -4.83 15.84 14.06
N ALA A 135 -5.95 15.81 14.79
CA ALA A 135 -6.65 14.56 15.10
C ALA A 135 -7.26 13.89 13.85
N ILE A 136 -7.81 14.67 12.92
CA ILE A 136 -8.34 14.16 11.65
C ILE A 136 -7.20 13.63 10.77
N GLU A 137 -6.11 14.37 10.66
CA GLU A 137 -4.95 13.92 9.89
C GLU A 137 -4.34 12.65 10.50
N LEU A 138 -4.25 12.59 11.83
CA LEU A 138 -3.76 11.42 12.55
C LEU A 138 -4.65 10.20 12.31
N PHE A 139 -5.97 10.38 12.27
CA PHE A 139 -6.92 9.32 11.92
C PHE A 139 -6.64 8.77 10.53
N ASN A 140 -6.52 9.64 9.52
CA ASN A 140 -6.27 9.24 8.14
C ASN A 140 -4.98 8.44 7.99
N VAL A 141 -3.90 8.90 8.64
CA VAL A 141 -2.60 8.19 8.60
C VAL A 141 -2.68 6.85 9.34
N ALA A 142 -3.35 6.80 10.50
CA ALA A 142 -3.51 5.58 11.28
C ALA A 142 -4.31 4.51 10.52
N THR A 143 -5.40 4.89 9.86
CA THR A 143 -6.19 3.99 9.02
C THR A 143 -5.39 3.50 7.82
N ALA A 144 -4.55 4.35 7.20
CA ALA A 144 -3.70 3.96 6.07
C ALA A 144 -2.59 2.95 6.42
N VAL A 145 -2.26 2.77 7.71
CA VAL A 145 -1.37 1.71 8.20
C VAL A 145 -2.10 0.58 8.93
N GLY A 146 -3.44 0.61 8.97
CA GLY A 146 -4.24 -0.39 9.68
C GLY A 146 -4.09 -0.35 11.21
N ASN A 147 -3.68 0.78 11.78
CA ASN A 147 -3.55 0.93 13.24
C ASN A 147 -4.88 1.39 13.86
N GLU A 148 -5.74 0.41 14.13
CA GLU A 148 -7.10 0.64 14.68
C GLU A 148 -7.10 1.24 16.09
N VAL A 149 -6.06 1.00 16.88
CA VAL A 149 -5.93 1.57 18.23
C VAL A 149 -5.75 3.08 18.14
N ILE A 150 -4.83 3.54 17.28
CA ILE A 150 -4.60 4.98 17.09
C ILE A 150 -5.82 5.62 16.42
N ALA A 151 -6.41 4.98 15.40
CA ALA A 151 -7.61 5.51 14.74
C ALA A 151 -8.79 5.70 15.73
N SER A 152 -9.00 4.73 16.63
CA SER A 152 -9.96 4.81 17.72
C SER A 152 -9.67 5.97 18.68
N ASN A 153 -8.41 6.18 19.06
CA ASN A 153 -8.00 7.30 19.91
C ASN A 153 -8.22 8.67 19.25
N CYS A 154 -8.04 8.78 17.94
CA CYS A 154 -8.26 10.03 17.21
C CYS A 154 -9.70 10.53 17.33
N ARG A 155 -10.68 9.62 17.31
CA ARG A 155 -12.09 9.97 17.51
C ARG A 155 -12.30 10.62 18.88
N VAL A 156 -11.69 10.07 19.92
CA VAL A 156 -11.72 10.67 21.26
C VAL A 156 -11.05 12.06 21.25
N PHE A 157 -9.93 12.24 20.55
CA PHE A 157 -9.29 13.56 20.42
C PHE A 157 -10.18 14.59 19.70
N VAL A 158 -10.90 14.19 18.65
CA VAL A 158 -11.91 15.06 18.00
C VAL A 158 -13.02 15.43 19.00
N GLY A 159 -13.49 14.48 19.81
CA GLY A 159 -14.45 14.76 20.87
C GLY A 159 -13.94 15.79 21.89
N TRP A 160 -12.67 15.73 22.28
CA TRP A 160 -12.05 16.72 23.16
C TRP A 160 -11.97 18.10 22.51
N ALA A 161 -11.56 18.18 21.24
CA ALA A 161 -11.52 19.43 20.50
C ALA A 161 -12.92 20.07 20.37
N LEU A 162 -13.95 19.26 20.09
CA LEU A 162 -15.34 19.72 20.08
C LEU A 162 -15.78 20.25 21.44
N LEU A 163 -15.40 19.57 22.53
CA LEU A 163 -15.72 20.00 23.88
C LEU A 163 -15.09 21.37 24.20
N TRP A 164 -13.83 21.59 23.84
CA TRP A 164 -13.14 22.88 24.04
C TRP A 164 -13.70 24.00 23.16
N SER A 165 -14.20 23.69 21.98
CA SER A 165 -14.93 24.65 21.13
C SER A 165 -16.33 25.00 21.65
N GLY A 166 -16.76 24.43 22.77
CA GLY A 166 -18.10 24.65 23.35
C GLY A 166 -19.20 23.77 22.78
N ASN A 167 -18.90 22.90 21.81
CA ASN A 167 -19.86 21.98 21.21
C ASN A 167 -20.00 20.69 22.03
N THR A 168 -20.46 20.84 23.27
CA THR A 168 -20.58 19.74 24.26
C THR A 168 -21.52 18.63 23.78
N ARG A 169 -22.61 18.97 23.08
CA ARG A 169 -23.59 17.98 22.60
C ARG A 169 -22.96 17.01 21.60
N GLN A 170 -22.21 17.53 20.63
CA GLN A 170 -21.56 16.71 19.61
C GLN A 170 -20.39 15.90 20.21
N ALA A 171 -19.60 16.51 21.11
CA ALA A 171 -18.56 15.81 21.85
C ALA A 171 -19.11 14.59 22.62
N LEU A 172 -20.19 14.78 23.38
CA LEU A 172 -20.84 13.70 24.13
C LEU A 172 -21.40 12.60 23.23
N LYS A 173 -21.98 12.95 22.07
CA LYS A 173 -22.45 11.97 21.08
C LYS A 173 -21.28 11.09 20.62
N LEU A 174 -20.15 11.72 20.31
CA LEU A 174 -18.96 11.05 19.82
C LEU A 174 -18.35 10.13 20.88
N PHE A 175 -18.16 10.61 22.11
CA PHE A 175 -17.64 9.78 23.20
C PHE A 175 -18.53 8.57 23.52
N LYS A 176 -19.85 8.73 23.49
CA LYS A 176 -20.79 7.61 23.70
C LYS A 176 -20.72 6.58 22.57
N ALA A 177 -20.68 7.05 21.31
CA ALA A 177 -20.55 6.17 20.16
C ALA A 177 -19.23 5.37 20.20
N GLU A 178 -18.13 6.02 20.55
CA GLU A 178 -16.83 5.33 20.66
C GLU A 178 -16.79 4.38 21.86
N LYS A 179 -17.40 4.73 23.00
CA LYS A 179 -17.57 3.81 24.13
C LYS A 179 -18.34 2.55 23.72
N GLN A 180 -19.42 2.70 22.97
CA GLN A 180 -20.21 1.56 22.48
C GLN A 180 -19.38 0.69 21.54
N SER A 181 -18.65 1.29 20.60
CA SER A 181 -17.70 0.58 19.73
C SER A 181 -16.60 -0.16 20.51
N ALA A 182 -16.06 0.45 21.56
CA ALA A 182 -15.06 -0.16 22.43
C ALA A 182 -15.65 -1.32 23.27
N CYS A 183 -16.91 -1.21 23.69
CA CYS A 183 -17.65 -2.29 24.37
C CYS A 183 -17.82 -3.51 23.46
N MET A 184 -18.23 -3.31 22.21
CA MET A 184 -18.34 -4.38 21.22
C MET A 184 -17.01 -5.08 20.95
N ARG A 185 -15.90 -4.33 20.97
CA ARG A 185 -14.53 -4.85 20.82
C ARG A 185 -13.93 -5.45 22.11
N LYS A 186 -14.64 -5.37 23.25
CA LYS A 186 -14.13 -5.71 24.58
C LYS A 186 -12.85 -4.95 24.98
N ASP A 187 -12.68 -3.74 24.45
CA ASP A 187 -11.55 -2.87 24.76
C ASP A 187 -11.82 -2.07 26.05
N LEU A 188 -11.42 -2.63 27.18
CA LEU A 188 -11.67 -2.04 28.50
C LEU A 188 -10.88 -0.75 28.75
N GLU A 189 -9.75 -0.56 28.07
CA GLU A 189 -8.94 0.64 28.23
C GLU A 189 -9.61 1.80 27.50
N GLN A 190 -10.05 1.58 26.26
CA GLN A 190 -10.76 2.59 25.49
C GLN A 190 -12.13 2.93 26.08
N GLN A 191 -12.83 1.95 26.66
CA GLN A 191 -14.05 2.20 27.41
C GLN A 191 -13.81 3.18 28.58
N ARG A 192 -12.77 2.94 29.38
CA ARG A 192 -12.39 3.83 30.50
C ARG A 192 -12.02 5.23 30.03
N ARG A 193 -11.26 5.35 28.93
CA ARG A 193 -10.96 6.66 28.33
C ARG A 193 -12.22 7.42 27.94
N CYS A 194 -13.17 6.75 27.28
CA CYS A 194 -14.43 7.36 26.88
C CYS A 194 -15.32 7.71 28.08
N GLU A 195 -15.35 6.87 29.13
CA GLU A 195 -16.07 7.16 30.38
C GLU A 195 -15.55 8.42 31.06
N ASN A 196 -14.23 8.54 31.21
CA ASN A 196 -13.59 9.72 31.78
C ASN A 196 -13.91 10.98 30.96
N ALA A 197 -13.90 10.87 29.62
CA ALA A 197 -14.27 11.97 28.74
C ALA A 197 -15.75 12.38 28.88
N ILE A 198 -16.67 11.41 29.02
CA ILE A 198 -18.10 11.66 29.25
C ILE A 198 -18.32 12.34 30.60
N ILE A 199 -17.65 11.87 31.67
CA ILE A 199 -17.74 12.46 33.00
C ILE A 199 -17.26 13.92 32.94
N ASN A 200 -16.07 14.16 32.39
CA ASN A 200 -15.52 15.50 32.25
C ASN A 200 -16.43 16.43 31.45
N ALA A 201 -16.95 15.98 30.31
CA ALA A 201 -17.87 16.76 29.48
C ALA A 201 -19.18 17.14 30.20
N ARG A 202 -19.61 16.35 31.20
CA ARG A 202 -20.81 16.63 32.02
C ARG A 202 -20.53 17.55 33.20
N THR A 203 -19.37 17.39 33.85
CA THR A 203 -19.07 18.07 35.12
C THR A 203 -18.28 19.37 34.94
N ASN A 204 -17.61 19.55 33.80
CA ASN A 204 -16.68 20.66 33.63
C ASN A 204 -17.39 21.97 33.27
N THR A 205 -17.64 22.80 34.28
CA THR A 205 -18.29 24.12 34.18
C THR A 205 -17.36 25.22 33.64
N THR A 206 -16.03 25.01 33.65
CA THR A 206 -15.04 26.02 33.22
C THR A 206 -14.99 26.18 31.70
N LEU A 207 -15.22 25.11 30.94
CA LEU A 207 -15.26 25.13 29.47
C LEU A 207 -16.46 25.92 28.93
N ARG A 208 -17.53 26.01 29.71
CA ARG A 208 -18.72 26.81 29.40
C ARG A 208 -18.43 28.32 29.37
N ARG A 209 -17.44 28.81 30.12
CA ARG A 209 -17.08 30.23 30.20
C ARG A 209 -16.08 30.67 29.12
N HIS A 210 -15.12 29.83 28.72
CA HIS A 210 -14.15 30.17 27.66
C HIS A 210 -14.70 30.01 26.24
N ALA A 211 -15.66 29.12 26.02
CA ALA A 211 -16.34 29.04 24.72
C ALA A 211 -17.10 30.34 24.38
N GLN A 212 -17.54 31.09 25.40
CA GLN A 212 -18.23 32.37 25.24
C GLN A 212 -17.29 33.54 24.89
N SER A 213 -15.98 33.45 25.18
CA SER A 213 -15.02 34.53 24.87
C SER A 213 -14.42 34.44 23.46
N HIS A 214 -14.54 33.30 22.77
CA HIS A 214 -13.98 33.05 21.43
C HIS A 214 -15.03 32.91 20.31
N VAL A 215 -16.28 33.34 20.54
CA VAL A 215 -17.44 33.15 19.63
C VAL A 215 -17.29 33.86 18.26
N HIS A 216 -16.21 34.61 18.00
CA HIS A 216 -16.08 35.37 16.76
C HIS A 216 -15.69 34.58 15.49
N ASP A 217 -15.26 33.32 15.60
CA ASP A 217 -14.94 32.50 14.41
C ASP A 217 -15.86 31.28 14.30
N ARG A 218 -17.01 31.46 13.64
CA ARG A 218 -17.92 30.36 13.27
C ARG A 218 -17.23 29.42 12.28
N MET A 219 -17.04 28.16 12.67
CA MET A 219 -16.64 27.09 11.75
C MET A 219 -17.81 26.69 10.82
N PRO A 220 -17.57 26.49 9.51
CA PRO A 220 -18.58 25.93 8.62
C PRO A 220 -18.88 24.47 9.00
N GLN A 221 -20.18 24.18 9.16
CA GLN A 221 -20.74 22.86 9.44
C GLN A 221 -20.76 22.02 8.15
N GLN A 222 -19.64 21.42 7.76
CA GLN A 222 -19.62 20.39 6.71
C GLN A 222 -18.55 19.36 7.04
N TRP A 223 -18.85 18.45 7.97
CA TRP A 223 -18.05 17.24 8.19
C TRP A 223 -19.00 16.07 8.46
N GLU A 224 -19.74 15.69 7.41
CA GLU A 224 -20.32 14.36 7.34
C GLU A 224 -19.18 13.38 7.15
N LEU A 225 -18.84 12.67 8.23
CA LEU A 225 -18.13 11.40 8.14
C LEU A 225 -19.02 10.49 7.29
N GLY A 226 -18.67 10.34 6.01
CA GLY A 226 -19.32 9.44 5.06
C GLY A 226 -19.30 8.02 5.61
N GLY A 227 -20.38 7.67 6.30
CA GLY A 227 -20.66 6.33 6.78
C GLY A 227 -21.13 5.48 5.62
N CYS A 228 -20.52 4.30 5.51
CA CYS A 228 -20.97 3.18 4.70
C CYS A 228 -22.50 3.03 4.78
N THR A 229 -23.19 3.25 3.66
CA THR A 229 -24.55 2.74 3.45
C THR A 229 -24.44 1.60 2.46
N SER A 230 -24.37 0.39 3.00
CA SER A 230 -24.76 -0.83 2.31
C SER A 230 -26.28 -0.76 2.06
N GLY A 231 -26.67 -0.59 0.80
CA GLY A 231 -28.05 -0.64 0.34
C GLY A 231 -28.20 -1.66 -0.78
N ASN A 232 -28.64 -2.86 -0.43
CA ASN A 232 -29.21 -3.84 -1.36
C ASN A 232 -30.61 -3.38 -1.79
N SER A 233 -30.91 -3.44 -3.09
CA SER A 233 -32.24 -3.72 -3.68
C SER A 233 -32.04 -3.92 -5.19
N SER A 234 -32.02 -5.16 -5.68
CA SER A 234 -33.15 -5.90 -6.26
C SER A 234 -33.71 -5.31 -7.56
N VAL A 235 -33.43 -6.01 -8.67
CA VAL A 235 -34.34 -6.43 -9.75
C VAL A 235 -35.54 -5.53 -10.05
N THR A 236 -35.60 -4.97 -11.27
CA THR A 236 -36.77 -5.13 -12.16
C THR A 236 -36.42 -4.76 -13.59
N SER A 237 -36.94 -5.58 -14.49
CA SER A 237 -36.90 -5.55 -15.94
C SER A 237 -37.74 -4.44 -16.55
N ALA A 238 -37.26 -3.90 -17.66
CA ALA A 238 -38.02 -3.56 -18.87
C ALA A 238 -37.06 -3.58 -20.06
#